data_AF-A0A433I479-F1
#
_entry.id   AF-A0A433I479-F1
#
_cell.length_a   1.000
_cell.length_b   1.000
_cell.length_c   1.000
_cell.angle_alpha   90.00
_cell.angle_beta   90.00
_cell.angle_gamma   90.00
#
_symmetry.space_group_name_H-M   'P 1'
#
loop_
_entity.id
_entity.type
_entity.pdbx_description
1 polymer ?
#
loop_
_entity_poly.entity_id
_entity_poly.type
_entity_poly.pdbx_seq_one_letter_code
_entity_poly.pdbx_strand_id
1 'polypeptide(L)'
;MPTAETDDGAPVGLSYAHKEEALLEQAWQAQDRAEYEQDVRGIVGQTAELRQALDRVRAQIDPIWEQFATLALERILSDQLRDFLDEGESELRCVNLLLVETGCGIDRVRAQVQERRRWLEEKLAALETLAHRTSTQNHLNMMLARVEGLETYLLGKPEAHQLASEPHHRHHNTLPSDLTYLRIRLLTTRSAMMASNCAKLLHGLEGGLTALLPDIERLKADLAAQTARVECMTELSHFWLAYLDLMRGNGEP
;
A
#
# COMPACT_ATOMS: atom_id res chain seq x y z
N MET A 1 32.86 -21.33 51.60
CA MET A 1 32.89 -20.31 50.53
C MET A 1 31.94 -20.75 49.43
N PRO A 2 30.67 -20.31 49.44
CA PRO A 2 29.79 -20.52 48.30
C PRO A 2 30.04 -19.41 47.26
N THR A 3 30.27 -19.84 46.03
CA THR A 3 30.49 -19.01 44.84
C THR A 3 29.22 -18.23 44.50
N ALA A 4 29.35 -16.92 44.35
CA ALA A 4 28.34 -16.06 43.76
C ALA A 4 28.23 -16.43 42.27
N GLU A 5 27.19 -17.19 41.91
CA GLU A 5 26.78 -17.32 40.52
C GLU A 5 26.27 -15.94 40.07
N THR A 6 27.00 -15.37 39.14
CA THR A 6 26.72 -14.08 38.51
C THR A 6 25.35 -14.10 37.84
N ASP A 7 24.57 -13.06 38.12
CA ASP A 7 23.33 -12.65 37.47
C ASP A 7 23.58 -12.26 36.00
N ASP A 8 24.03 -13.22 35.18
CA ASP A 8 24.35 -13.00 33.75
C ASP A 8 23.09 -12.86 32.87
N GLY A 9 21.90 -13.17 33.39
CA GLY A 9 20.64 -13.08 32.65
C GLY A 9 20.04 -11.66 32.60
N ALA A 10 20.21 -10.88 33.67
CA ALA A 10 19.77 -9.48 33.76
C ALA A 10 20.33 -8.55 32.66
N PRO A 11 21.64 -8.52 32.38
CA PRO A 11 22.20 -7.66 31.33
C PRO A 11 21.72 -8.07 29.93
N VAL A 12 21.52 -9.38 29.69
CA VAL A 12 21.01 -9.91 28.42
C VAL A 12 19.54 -9.53 28.20
N GLY A 13 18.69 -9.66 29.23
CA GLY A 13 17.28 -9.29 29.15
C GLY A 13 17.05 -7.78 28.99
N LEU A 14 17.86 -6.94 29.65
CA LEU A 14 17.84 -5.49 29.43
C LEU A 14 18.33 -5.15 28.02
N SER A 15 19.43 -5.75 27.55
CA SER A 15 19.91 -5.56 26.17
C SER A 15 18.86 -5.95 25.14
N TYR A 16 18.09 -7.00 25.39
CA TYR A 16 16.99 -7.44 24.53
C TYR A 16 15.85 -6.41 24.50
N ALA A 17 15.42 -5.88 25.66
CA ALA A 17 14.36 -4.87 25.72
C ALA A 17 14.74 -3.57 25.00
N HIS A 18 15.98 -3.09 25.13
CA HIS A 18 16.45 -1.92 24.38
C HIS A 18 16.55 -2.20 22.87
N LYS A 19 16.85 -3.45 22.49
CA LYS A 19 16.84 -3.86 21.08
C LYS A 19 15.42 -3.84 20.50
N GLU A 20 14.40 -4.19 21.28
CA GLU A 20 12.99 -4.07 20.85
C GLU A 20 12.57 -2.61 20.65
N GLU A 21 12.97 -1.70 21.54
CA GLU A 21 12.73 -0.26 21.36
C GLU A 21 13.42 0.27 20.09
N ALA A 22 14.67 -0.13 19.84
CA ALA A 22 15.40 0.25 18.63
C ALA A 22 14.76 -0.32 17.35
N LEU A 23 14.25 -1.55 17.38
CA LEU A 23 13.53 -2.15 16.25
C LEU A 23 12.22 -1.42 15.98
N LEU A 24 11.52 -0.95 17.02
CA LEU A 24 10.30 -0.16 16.89
C LEU A 24 10.56 1.21 16.26
N GLU A 25 11.63 1.90 16.69
CA GLU A 25 12.07 3.15 16.08
C GLU A 25 12.53 2.95 14.62
N GLN A 26 13.08 1.80 14.26
CA GLN A 26 13.43 1.49 12.87
C GLN A 26 12.22 1.10 12.02
N ALA A 27 11.20 0.49 12.62
CA ALA A 27 10.02 0.02 11.91
C ALA A 27 9.15 1.18 11.42
N TRP A 28 8.96 2.25 12.21
CA TRP A 28 8.14 3.38 11.79
C TRP A 28 8.62 4.71 12.37
N GLN A 29 9.16 5.57 11.51
CA GLN A 29 9.69 6.88 11.90
C GLN A 29 8.78 8.05 11.54
N ALA A 30 9.00 9.19 12.19
CA ALA A 30 8.37 10.45 11.80
C ALA A 30 8.71 10.82 10.33
N GLN A 31 9.91 10.50 9.89
CA GLN A 31 10.34 10.65 8.50
C GLN A 31 9.55 9.75 7.55
N ASP A 32 9.43 8.45 7.87
CA ASP A 32 8.62 7.48 7.09
C ASP A 32 7.19 7.98 6.89
N ARG A 33 6.61 8.58 7.93
CA ARG A 33 5.27 9.16 7.88
C ARG A 33 5.20 10.38 6.94
N ALA A 34 6.17 11.29 7.02
CA ALA A 34 6.20 12.48 6.17
C ALA A 34 6.38 12.11 4.69
N GLU A 35 7.26 11.15 4.40
CA GLU A 35 7.47 10.59 3.07
C GLU A 35 6.18 9.92 2.56
N TYR A 36 5.51 9.12 3.40
CA TYR A 36 4.22 8.53 3.05
C TYR A 36 3.17 9.58 2.69
N GLU A 37 2.99 10.60 3.52
CA GLU A 37 1.99 11.64 3.28
C GLU A 37 2.32 12.48 2.03
N GLN A 38 3.60 12.69 1.72
CA GLN A 38 4.02 13.36 0.49
C GLN A 38 3.74 12.50 -0.75
N ASP A 39 4.13 11.23 -0.72
CA ASP A 39 3.94 10.30 -1.84
C ASP A 39 2.46 10.09 -2.16
N VAL A 40 1.62 9.89 -1.14
CA VAL A 40 0.17 9.74 -1.33
C VAL A 40 -0.45 10.99 -1.92
N ARG A 41 -0.03 12.19 -1.48
CA ARG A 41 -0.49 13.45 -2.10
C ARG A 41 -0.07 13.53 -3.57
N GLY A 42 1.13 13.07 -3.89
CA GLY A 42 1.60 12.95 -5.28
C GLY A 42 0.74 12.01 -6.12
N ILE A 43 0.45 10.81 -5.62
CA ILE A 43 -0.41 9.81 -6.27
C ILE A 43 -1.82 10.37 -6.51
N VAL A 44 -2.42 11.00 -5.51
CA VAL A 44 -3.77 11.59 -5.62
C VAL A 44 -3.78 12.72 -6.64
N GLY A 45 -2.76 13.58 -6.63
CA GLY A 45 -2.59 14.64 -7.63
C GLY A 45 -2.50 14.10 -9.05
N GLN A 46 -1.61 13.13 -9.28
CA GLN A 46 -1.46 12.48 -10.59
C GLN A 46 -2.73 11.76 -11.05
N THR A 47 -3.47 11.13 -10.14
CA THR A 47 -4.76 10.50 -10.46
C THR A 47 -5.78 11.54 -10.93
N ALA A 48 -5.82 12.71 -10.28
CA ALA A 48 -6.70 13.80 -10.69
C ALA A 48 -6.30 14.39 -12.05
N GLU A 49 -5.00 14.53 -12.32
CA GLU A 49 -4.48 14.97 -13.62
C GLU A 49 -4.83 13.97 -14.72
N LEU A 50 -4.70 12.67 -14.49
CA LEU A 50 -5.07 11.63 -15.44
C LEU A 50 -6.58 11.62 -15.74
N ARG A 51 -7.41 11.89 -14.73
CA ARG A 51 -8.85 12.05 -14.95
C ARG A 51 -9.14 13.21 -15.91
N GLN A 52 -8.51 14.37 -15.69
CA GLN A 52 -8.65 15.52 -16.59
C GLN A 52 -8.09 15.24 -17.98
N ALA A 53 -6.96 14.53 -18.09
CA ALA A 53 -6.38 14.14 -19.36
C ALA A 53 -7.35 13.24 -20.15
N LEU A 54 -7.97 12.26 -19.47
CA LEU A 54 -8.95 11.38 -20.09
C LEU A 54 -10.21 12.14 -20.54
N ASP A 55 -10.69 13.10 -19.75
CA ASP A 55 -11.81 13.96 -20.17
C ASP A 55 -11.47 14.79 -21.42
N ARG A 56 -10.23 15.29 -21.53
CA ARG A 56 -9.76 15.99 -22.74
C ARG A 56 -9.65 15.05 -23.94
N VAL A 57 -9.19 13.83 -23.74
CA VAL A 57 -9.12 12.81 -24.80
C VAL A 57 -10.52 12.47 -25.29
N ARG A 58 -11.48 12.27 -24.38
CA ARG A 58 -12.89 12.05 -24.74
C ARG A 58 -13.44 13.23 -25.56
N ALA A 59 -13.19 14.47 -25.13
CA ALA A 59 -13.63 15.67 -25.84
C ALA A 59 -13.03 15.81 -27.25
N GLN A 60 -11.88 15.19 -27.52
CA GLN A 60 -11.29 15.13 -28.87
C GLN A 60 -11.86 13.98 -29.70
N ILE A 61 -12.12 12.82 -29.09
CA ILE A 61 -12.64 11.63 -29.79
C ILE A 61 -14.10 11.80 -30.18
N ASP A 62 -14.94 12.32 -29.29
CA ASP A 62 -16.38 12.41 -29.51
C ASP A 62 -16.76 13.13 -30.82
N PRO A 63 -16.21 14.32 -31.17
CA PRO A 63 -16.55 14.97 -32.44
C PRO A 63 -16.07 14.18 -33.66
N ILE A 64 -14.88 13.56 -33.60
CA ILE A 64 -14.33 12.73 -34.69
C ILE A 64 -15.24 11.51 -34.90
N TRP A 65 -15.64 10.86 -33.81
CA TRP A 65 -16.53 9.71 -33.84
C TRP A 65 -17.91 10.08 -34.41
N GLU A 66 -18.49 11.21 -33.99
CA GLU A 66 -19.78 11.67 -34.53
C GLU A 66 -19.70 11.96 -36.03
N GLN A 67 -18.66 12.66 -36.49
CA GLN A 67 -18.45 12.92 -37.90
C GLN A 67 -18.26 11.63 -38.69
N PHE A 68 -17.44 10.70 -38.18
CA PHE A 68 -17.21 9.41 -38.80
C PHE A 68 -18.51 8.59 -38.92
N ALA A 69 -19.29 8.49 -37.83
CA ALA A 69 -20.52 7.72 -37.81
C ALA A 69 -21.63 8.32 -38.69
N THR A 70 -21.69 9.65 -38.82
CA THR A 70 -22.76 10.35 -39.57
C THR A 70 -22.42 10.51 -41.05
N LEU A 71 -21.18 10.86 -41.38
CA LEU A 71 -20.80 11.27 -42.74
C LEU A 71 -20.17 10.13 -43.56
N ALA A 72 -19.72 9.02 -42.94
CA ALA A 72 -19.10 7.94 -43.69
C ALA A 72 -19.99 7.42 -44.84
N LEU A 73 -21.30 7.24 -44.60
CA LEU A 73 -22.24 6.80 -45.63
C LEU A 73 -22.47 7.85 -46.73
N GLU A 74 -22.57 9.12 -46.37
CA GLU A 74 -22.75 10.21 -47.34
C GLU A 74 -21.52 10.36 -48.26
N ARG A 75 -20.33 10.23 -47.68
CA ARG A 75 -19.06 10.33 -48.43
C ARG A 75 -18.81 9.11 -49.31
N ILE A 76 -19.24 7.91 -48.88
CA ILE A 76 -19.30 6.71 -49.73
C ILE A 76 -20.14 6.98 -50.99
N LEU A 77 -21.30 7.64 -50.85
CA LEU A 77 -22.21 7.91 -51.97
C LEU A 77 -21.76 9.05 -52.89
N SER A 78 -20.80 9.87 -52.45
CA SER A 78 -20.37 11.09 -53.13
C SER A 78 -18.97 11.01 -53.75
N ASP A 79 -18.36 9.82 -53.81
CA ASP A 79 -16.98 9.57 -54.30
C ASP A 79 -15.87 10.41 -53.61
N GLN A 80 -16.16 10.98 -52.42
CA GLN A 80 -15.23 11.80 -51.63
C GLN A 80 -14.67 11.04 -50.42
N LEU A 81 -14.88 9.74 -50.37
CA LEU A 81 -14.50 8.90 -49.22
C LEU A 81 -12.98 8.93 -48.96
N ARG A 82 -12.14 8.95 -50.00
CA ARG A 82 -10.68 8.94 -49.82
C ARG A 82 -10.20 10.19 -49.08
N ASP A 83 -10.54 11.38 -49.58
CA ASP A 83 -10.13 12.65 -48.98
C ASP A 83 -10.62 12.77 -47.53
N PHE A 84 -11.86 12.33 -47.27
CA PHE A 84 -12.43 12.28 -45.91
C PHE A 84 -11.63 11.37 -44.96
N LEU A 85 -11.26 10.16 -45.40
CA LEU A 85 -10.51 9.20 -44.57
C LEU A 85 -9.06 9.66 -44.36
N ASP A 86 -8.42 10.25 -45.37
CA ASP A 86 -7.05 10.76 -45.28
C ASP A 86 -6.96 11.96 -44.29
N GLU A 87 -7.94 12.85 -44.29
CA GLU A 87 -8.03 13.95 -43.30
C GLU A 87 -8.21 13.40 -41.88
N GLY A 88 -9.16 12.47 -41.70
CA GLY A 88 -9.44 11.84 -40.41
C GLY A 88 -8.27 11.02 -39.86
N GLU A 89 -7.44 10.41 -40.71
CA GLU A 89 -6.29 9.61 -40.28
C GLU A 89 -5.28 10.45 -39.47
N SER A 90 -5.07 11.70 -39.88
CA SER A 90 -4.14 12.61 -39.18
C SER A 90 -4.60 12.93 -37.75
N GLU A 91 -5.91 13.16 -37.58
CA GLU A 91 -6.54 13.43 -36.28
C GLU A 91 -6.54 12.18 -35.39
N LEU A 92 -6.87 11.01 -35.96
CA LEU A 92 -6.86 9.73 -35.26
C LEU A 92 -5.45 9.38 -34.76
N ARG A 93 -4.39 9.64 -35.54
CA ARG A 93 -3.00 9.44 -35.10
C ARG A 93 -2.64 10.31 -33.89
N CYS A 94 -3.06 11.58 -33.89
CA CYS A 94 -2.78 12.50 -32.77
C CYS A 94 -3.48 12.03 -31.49
N VAL A 95 -4.74 11.63 -31.59
CA VAL A 95 -5.52 11.11 -30.47
C VAL A 95 -4.96 9.78 -29.97
N ASN A 96 -4.49 8.90 -30.86
CA ASN A 96 -3.91 7.62 -30.48
C ASN A 96 -2.63 7.80 -29.62
N LEU A 97 -1.79 8.78 -29.95
CA LEU A 97 -0.63 9.13 -29.10
C LEU A 97 -1.08 9.55 -27.70
N LEU A 98 -2.09 10.41 -27.59
CA LEU A 98 -2.64 10.84 -26.29
C LEU A 98 -3.24 9.69 -25.49
N LEU A 99 -3.92 8.73 -26.15
CA LEU A 99 -4.47 7.53 -25.53
C LEU A 99 -3.37 6.66 -24.94
N VAL A 100 -2.29 6.41 -25.69
CA VAL A 100 -1.14 5.63 -25.22
C VAL A 100 -0.45 6.32 -24.05
N GLU A 101 -0.17 7.63 -24.16
CA GLU A 101 0.46 8.40 -23.09
C GLU A 101 -0.36 8.37 -21.80
N THR A 102 -1.68 8.58 -21.91
CA THR A 102 -2.61 8.53 -20.79
C THR A 102 -2.65 7.12 -20.19
N GLY A 103 -2.67 6.08 -21.03
CA GLY A 103 -2.63 4.68 -20.60
C GLY A 103 -1.39 4.32 -19.81
N CYS A 104 -0.21 4.70 -20.31
CA CYS A 104 1.05 4.54 -19.59
C CYS A 104 1.09 5.35 -18.29
N GLY A 105 0.42 6.50 -18.25
CA GLY A 105 0.24 7.28 -17.02
C GLY A 105 -0.57 6.53 -15.96
N ILE A 106 -1.72 5.98 -16.35
CA ILE A 106 -2.58 5.17 -15.46
C ILE A 106 -1.82 3.96 -14.92
N ASP A 107 -1.08 3.25 -15.78
CA ASP A 107 -0.32 2.06 -15.36
C ASP A 107 0.83 2.43 -14.40
N ARG A 108 1.48 3.59 -14.59
CA ARG A 108 2.50 4.12 -13.66
C ARG A 108 1.92 4.43 -12.29
N VAL A 109 0.79 5.13 -12.22
CA VAL A 109 0.11 5.44 -10.94
C VAL A 109 -0.34 4.15 -10.25
N ARG A 110 -0.91 3.20 -11.00
CA ARG A 110 -1.25 1.87 -10.45
C ARG A 110 -0.04 1.19 -9.83
N ALA A 111 1.10 1.16 -10.54
CA ALA A 111 2.32 0.55 -10.04
C ALA A 111 2.85 1.25 -8.78
N GLN A 112 2.81 2.57 -8.72
CA GLN A 112 3.21 3.35 -7.54
C GLN A 112 2.33 3.03 -6.32
N VAL A 113 1.00 2.94 -6.50
CA VAL A 113 0.09 2.54 -5.41
C VAL A 113 0.42 1.13 -4.92
N GLN A 114 0.63 0.18 -5.83
CA GLN A 114 0.98 -1.20 -5.46
C GLN A 114 2.32 -1.27 -4.74
N GLU A 115 3.33 -0.54 -5.21
CA GLU A 115 4.64 -0.50 -4.57
C GLU A 115 4.56 0.10 -3.16
N ARG A 116 3.80 1.18 -2.99
CA ARG A 116 3.63 1.79 -1.67
C ARG A 116 2.86 0.89 -0.71
N ARG A 117 1.91 0.10 -1.22
CA ARG A 117 1.23 -0.94 -0.43
C ARG A 117 2.19 -2.04 0.01
N ARG A 118 3.03 -2.57 -0.88
CA ARG A 118 4.06 -3.56 -0.52
C ARG A 118 5.00 -3.04 0.55
N TRP A 119 5.45 -1.80 0.41
CA TRP A 119 6.27 -1.16 1.42
C TRP A 119 5.57 -1.08 2.79
N LEU A 120 4.28 -0.74 2.83
CA LEU A 120 3.50 -0.77 4.08
C LEU A 120 3.34 -2.19 4.64
N GLU A 121 3.09 -3.18 3.78
CA GLU A 121 2.97 -4.60 4.16
C GLU A 121 4.27 -5.11 4.82
N GLU A 122 5.44 -4.73 4.30
CA GLU A 122 6.74 -5.06 4.91
C GLU A 122 6.90 -4.44 6.32
N LYS A 123 6.52 -3.18 6.48
CA LYS A 123 6.55 -2.49 7.79
C LYS A 123 5.54 -3.11 8.77
N LEU A 124 4.34 -3.46 8.30
CA LEU A 124 3.31 -4.14 9.07
C LEU A 124 3.81 -5.49 9.59
N ALA A 125 4.39 -6.33 8.72
CA ALA A 125 4.93 -7.62 9.11
C ALA A 125 5.99 -7.48 10.22
N ALA A 126 6.86 -6.48 10.15
CA ALA A 126 7.82 -6.20 11.22
C ALA A 126 7.12 -5.83 12.54
N LEU A 127 6.12 -4.95 12.51
CA LEU A 127 5.39 -4.50 13.70
C LEU A 127 4.51 -5.59 14.32
N GLU A 128 3.87 -6.44 13.51
CA GLU A 128 3.06 -7.56 13.97
C GLU A 128 3.91 -8.57 14.74
N THR A 129 5.12 -8.86 14.29
CA THR A 129 6.02 -9.75 15.03
C THR A 129 6.40 -9.18 16.40
N LEU A 130 6.54 -7.87 16.53
CA LEU A 130 6.78 -7.21 17.82
C LEU A 130 5.52 -7.21 18.70
N ALA A 131 4.34 -7.00 18.10
CA ALA A 131 3.07 -6.97 18.83
C ALA A 131 2.65 -8.36 19.36
N HIS A 132 2.87 -9.44 18.60
CA HIS A 132 2.43 -10.79 18.96
C HIS A 132 3.35 -11.52 19.97
N ARG A 133 4.58 -11.04 20.20
CA ARG A 133 5.55 -11.68 21.11
C ARG A 133 5.17 -11.60 22.58
N THR A 134 4.19 -10.79 22.94
CA THR A 134 3.70 -10.68 24.32
C THR A 134 2.22 -10.96 24.42
N SER A 135 1.84 -12.05 25.11
CA SER A 135 0.48 -12.15 25.67
C SER A 135 0.37 -11.11 26.78
N THR A 136 -0.08 -9.91 26.42
CA THR A 136 -0.14 -8.75 27.32
C THR A 136 -0.86 -9.07 28.62
N GLN A 137 -1.92 -9.88 28.57
CA GLN A 137 -2.71 -10.28 29.73
C GLN A 137 -1.96 -11.24 30.68
N ASN A 138 -1.31 -12.29 30.16
CA ASN A 138 -0.49 -13.18 30.99
C ASN A 138 0.73 -12.47 31.58
N HIS A 139 1.30 -11.52 30.82
CA HIS A 139 2.45 -10.75 31.26
C HIS A 139 2.09 -9.78 32.38
N LEU A 140 0.95 -9.10 32.28
CA LEU A 140 0.40 -8.24 33.33
C LEU A 140 0.14 -9.03 34.61
N ASN A 141 -0.52 -10.19 34.53
CA ASN A 141 -0.79 -11.03 35.70
C ASN A 141 0.50 -11.48 36.42
N MET A 142 1.52 -11.89 35.67
CA MET A 142 2.82 -12.26 36.26
C MET A 142 3.56 -11.05 36.87
N MET A 143 3.48 -9.88 36.26
CA MET A 143 4.06 -8.65 36.83
C MET A 143 3.34 -8.26 38.12
N LEU A 144 2.00 -8.30 38.14
CA LEU A 144 1.21 -8.01 39.34
C LEU A 144 1.55 -8.96 40.50
N ALA A 145 1.61 -10.27 40.25
CA ALA A 145 2.01 -11.25 41.26
C ALA A 145 3.42 -11.00 41.82
N ARG A 146 4.36 -10.52 40.99
CA ARG A 146 5.72 -10.15 41.42
C ARG A 146 5.75 -8.85 42.21
N VAL A 147 4.92 -7.86 41.84
CA VAL A 147 4.75 -6.63 42.62
C VAL A 147 4.16 -6.94 44.00
N GLU A 148 3.13 -7.78 44.08
CA GLU A 148 2.54 -8.22 45.37
C GLU A 148 3.58 -8.93 46.27
N GLY A 149 4.45 -9.76 45.67
CA GLY A 149 5.59 -10.38 46.36
C GLY A 149 6.63 -9.39 46.88
N LEU A 150 6.89 -8.30 46.13
CA LEU A 150 7.80 -7.24 46.55
C LEU A 150 7.20 -6.34 47.63
N GLU A 151 5.91 -6.01 47.52
CA GLU A 151 5.19 -5.23 48.52
C GLU A 151 5.17 -5.94 49.87
N THR A 152 4.88 -7.25 49.88
CA THR A 152 4.91 -8.07 51.11
C THR A 152 6.31 -8.15 51.72
N TYR A 153 7.36 -8.28 50.90
CA TYR A 153 8.76 -8.28 51.33
C TYR A 153 9.19 -6.93 51.92
N LEU A 154 8.89 -5.82 51.25
CA LEU A 154 9.27 -4.46 51.67
C LEU A 154 8.49 -3.99 52.91
N LEU A 155 7.23 -4.41 53.07
CA LEU A 155 6.41 -4.10 54.24
C LEU A 155 6.75 -4.96 55.46
N GLY A 156 7.72 -5.89 55.34
CA GLY A 156 8.23 -6.67 56.46
C GLY A 156 7.19 -7.56 57.13
N LYS A 157 6.15 -8.01 56.41
CA LYS A 157 5.16 -8.95 56.95
C LYS A 157 5.74 -10.37 56.91
N PRO A 158 6.12 -10.98 58.05
CA PRO A 158 6.56 -12.35 58.04
C PRO A 158 5.32 -13.24 57.91
N GLU A 159 5.38 -14.18 56.98
CA GLU A 159 4.53 -15.36 56.89
C GLU A 159 3.03 -15.12 56.60
N ALA A 160 2.71 -15.03 55.31
CA ALA A 160 1.50 -15.67 54.79
C ALA A 160 1.81 -16.28 53.42
N HIS A 161 1.88 -17.61 53.41
CA HIS A 161 1.77 -18.51 52.24
C HIS A 161 3.07 -19.16 51.74
N GLN A 162 3.51 -20.16 52.51
CA GLN A 162 4.04 -21.41 51.97
C GLN A 162 2.93 -22.34 51.43
N LEU A 163 1.76 -21.84 51.04
CA LEU A 163 0.69 -22.68 50.53
C LEU A 163 0.27 -22.21 49.14
N ALA A 164 0.49 -23.09 48.16
CA ALA A 164 -0.04 -23.08 46.80
C ALA A 164 0.71 -22.29 45.71
N SER A 165 2.04 -22.23 45.74
CA SER A 165 2.81 -21.91 44.51
C SER A 165 3.67 -23.11 44.12
N GLU A 166 3.51 -23.54 42.86
CA GLU A 166 4.26 -24.62 42.22
C GLU A 166 5.77 -24.52 42.49
N PRO A 167 6.49 -25.66 42.56
CA PRO A 167 7.87 -25.72 43.04
C PRO A 167 8.91 -25.08 42.10
N HIS A 168 8.49 -24.38 41.03
CA HIS A 168 9.39 -23.82 40.01
C HIS A 168 9.80 -22.36 40.27
N HIS A 169 9.42 -21.75 41.40
CA HIS A 169 9.72 -20.34 41.71
C HIS A 169 10.63 -20.12 42.93
N ARG A 170 11.26 -21.17 43.45
CA ARG A 170 12.10 -21.09 44.66
C ARG A 170 13.56 -20.65 44.44
N HIS A 171 13.99 -20.24 43.24
CA HIS A 171 15.43 -20.08 42.98
C HIS A 171 15.99 -18.67 42.79
N HIS A 172 15.22 -17.58 42.62
CA HIS A 172 15.85 -16.25 42.39
C HIS A 172 15.08 -15.03 42.96
N ASN A 173 14.47 -15.11 44.14
CA ASN A 173 13.74 -13.98 44.74
C ASN A 173 14.66 -13.14 45.63
N THR A 174 15.43 -12.24 45.03
CA THR A 174 16.06 -11.12 45.75
C THR A 174 15.43 -9.83 45.24
N LEU A 175 15.21 -8.84 46.11
CA LEU A 175 14.64 -7.54 45.72
C LEU A 175 15.22 -6.99 44.39
N PRO A 176 16.54 -7.08 44.10
CA PRO A 176 17.11 -6.61 42.84
C PRO A 176 16.72 -7.44 41.60
N SER A 177 16.58 -8.76 41.72
CA SER A 177 16.23 -9.64 40.58
C SER A 177 14.76 -9.47 40.18
N ASP A 178 13.87 -9.33 41.15
CA ASP A 178 12.44 -9.06 40.91
C ASP A 178 12.22 -7.67 40.29
N LEU A 179 12.94 -6.64 40.76
CA LEU A 179 12.89 -5.30 40.15
C LEU A 179 13.43 -5.28 38.72
N THR A 180 14.51 -6.04 38.45
CA THR A 180 15.08 -6.15 37.11
C THR A 180 14.15 -6.89 36.15
N TYR A 181 13.53 -7.97 36.62
CA TYR A 181 12.49 -8.69 35.87
C TYR A 181 11.31 -7.78 35.53
N LEU A 182 10.77 -7.05 36.51
CA LEU A 182 9.68 -6.10 36.28
C LEU A 182 10.07 -5.02 35.27
N ARG A 183 11.28 -4.46 35.38
CA ARG A 183 11.79 -3.46 34.45
C ARG A 183 11.85 -4.00 33.02
N ILE A 184 12.46 -5.16 32.80
CA ILE A 184 12.52 -5.81 31.47
C ILE A 184 11.11 -6.06 30.94
N ARG A 185 10.21 -6.55 31.80
CA ARG A 185 8.86 -6.91 31.39
C ARG A 185 7.99 -5.69 31.04
N LEU A 186 8.14 -4.59 31.77
CA LEU A 186 7.47 -3.33 31.48
C LEU A 186 7.96 -2.73 30.15
N LEU A 187 9.28 -2.75 29.89
CA LEU A 187 9.86 -2.24 28.65
C LEU A 187 9.41 -3.05 27.42
N THR A 188 9.47 -4.38 27.49
CA THR A 188 9.02 -5.27 26.41
C THR A 188 7.50 -5.13 26.16
N THR A 189 6.68 -5.05 27.22
CA THR A 189 5.23 -4.84 27.10
C THR A 189 4.89 -3.48 26.49
N ARG A 190 5.59 -2.41 26.90
CA ARG A 190 5.45 -1.07 26.31
C ARG A 190 5.76 -1.10 24.81
N SER A 191 6.87 -1.74 24.42
CA SER A 191 7.28 -1.87 23.02
C SER A 191 6.23 -2.61 22.19
N ALA A 192 5.70 -3.72 22.69
CA ALA A 192 4.64 -4.47 22.00
C ALA A 192 3.34 -3.66 21.86
N MET A 193 2.93 -2.91 22.89
CA MET A 193 1.78 -2.01 22.82
C MET A 193 1.98 -0.90 21.78
N MET A 194 3.15 -0.28 21.76
CA MET A 194 3.50 0.73 20.75
C MET A 194 3.48 0.13 19.35
N ALA A 195 4.05 -1.06 19.15
CA ALA A 195 4.05 -1.76 17.87
C ALA A 195 2.63 -2.05 17.38
N SER A 196 1.74 -2.52 18.28
CA SER A 196 0.33 -2.76 17.96
C SER A 196 -0.41 -1.48 17.55
N ASN A 197 -0.16 -0.36 18.25
CA ASN A 197 -0.77 0.92 17.89
C ASN A 197 -0.27 1.44 16.54
N CYS A 198 1.03 1.31 16.25
CA CYS A 198 1.59 1.62 14.95
C CYS A 198 1.00 0.72 13.86
N ALA A 199 0.90 -0.59 14.08
CA ALA A 199 0.32 -1.52 13.10
C ALA A 199 -1.13 -1.14 12.74
N LYS A 200 -1.96 -0.79 13.75
CA LYS A 200 -3.32 -0.30 13.50
C LYS A 200 -3.35 0.97 12.64
N LEU A 201 -2.43 1.91 12.89
CA LEU A 201 -2.30 3.11 12.07
C LEU A 201 -1.94 2.72 10.62
N LEU A 202 -0.93 1.87 10.42
CA LEU A 202 -0.48 1.46 9.09
C LEU A 202 -1.58 0.72 8.31
N HIS A 203 -2.38 -0.14 8.95
CA HIS A 203 -3.54 -0.77 8.29
C HIS A 203 -4.57 0.26 7.82
N GLY A 204 -4.79 1.34 8.60
CA GLY A 204 -5.65 2.43 8.16
C GLY A 204 -5.12 3.13 6.90
N LEU A 205 -3.80 3.34 6.84
CA LEU A 205 -3.12 3.91 5.68
C LEU A 205 -3.19 2.99 4.45
N GLU A 206 -2.94 1.70 4.63
CA GLU A 206 -3.04 0.66 3.60
C GLU A 206 -4.46 0.56 3.03
N GLY A 207 -5.48 0.61 3.89
CA GLY A 207 -6.88 0.67 3.50
C GLY A 207 -7.19 1.89 2.63
N GLY A 208 -6.61 3.05 2.98
CA GLY A 208 -6.72 4.27 2.19
C GLY A 208 -6.13 4.14 0.77
N LEU A 209 -4.94 3.54 0.64
CA LEU A 209 -4.36 3.25 -0.68
C LEU A 209 -5.18 2.24 -1.48
N THR A 210 -5.69 1.20 -0.81
CA THR A 210 -6.52 0.18 -1.44
C THR A 210 -7.81 0.77 -2.00
N ALA A 211 -8.38 1.77 -1.32
CA ALA A 211 -9.55 2.50 -1.79
C ALA A 211 -9.30 3.34 -3.07
N LEU A 212 -8.04 3.66 -3.41
CA LEU A 212 -7.70 4.36 -4.66
C LEU A 212 -7.68 3.44 -5.89
N LEU A 213 -7.44 2.14 -5.71
CA LEU A 213 -7.33 1.19 -6.82
C LEU A 213 -8.60 1.12 -7.69
N PRO A 214 -9.83 1.06 -7.13
CA PRO A 214 -11.05 1.06 -7.93
C PRO A 214 -11.16 2.29 -8.85
N ASP A 215 -10.75 3.47 -8.38
CA ASP A 215 -10.77 4.68 -9.19
C ASP A 215 -9.78 4.61 -10.35
N ILE A 216 -8.59 4.06 -10.11
CA ILE A 216 -7.57 3.84 -11.14
C ILE A 216 -8.04 2.80 -12.17
N GLU A 217 -8.68 1.71 -11.72
CA GLU A 217 -9.26 0.71 -12.62
C GLU A 217 -10.39 1.29 -13.46
N ARG A 218 -11.22 2.17 -12.87
CA ARG A 218 -12.25 2.89 -13.63
C ARG A 218 -11.65 3.76 -14.71
N LEU A 219 -10.58 4.52 -14.42
CA LEU A 219 -9.86 5.30 -15.43
C LEU A 219 -9.33 4.40 -16.56
N LYS A 220 -8.80 3.22 -16.23
CA LYS A 220 -8.31 2.27 -17.23
C LYS A 220 -9.44 1.74 -18.11
N ALA A 221 -10.59 1.39 -17.51
CA ALA A 221 -11.76 0.92 -18.25
C ALA A 221 -12.32 2.02 -19.18
N ASP A 222 -12.43 3.24 -18.69
CA ASP A 222 -12.89 4.39 -19.49
C ASP A 222 -11.93 4.68 -20.66
N LEU A 223 -10.62 4.59 -20.43
CA LEU A 223 -9.61 4.71 -21.49
C LEU A 223 -9.72 3.58 -22.53
N ALA A 224 -9.94 2.34 -22.09
CA ALA A 224 -10.10 1.19 -22.99
C ALA A 224 -11.32 1.38 -23.91
N ALA A 225 -12.42 1.94 -23.40
CA ALA A 225 -13.58 2.26 -24.22
C ALA A 225 -13.28 3.32 -25.30
N GLN A 226 -12.47 4.33 -24.97
CA GLN A 226 -12.02 5.33 -25.95
C GLN A 226 -11.05 4.73 -26.98
N THR A 227 -10.14 3.87 -26.53
CA THR A 227 -9.19 3.18 -27.39
C THR A 227 -9.90 2.30 -28.41
N ALA A 228 -10.89 1.51 -27.97
CA ALA A 228 -11.68 0.67 -28.87
C ALA A 228 -12.45 1.47 -29.94
N ARG A 229 -12.92 2.68 -29.61
CA ARG A 229 -13.56 3.57 -30.61
C ARG A 229 -12.56 4.03 -31.68
N VAL A 230 -11.37 4.45 -31.27
CA VAL A 230 -10.32 4.90 -32.19
C VAL A 230 -9.80 3.75 -33.05
N GLU A 231 -9.59 2.58 -32.47
CA GLU A 231 -9.22 1.36 -33.20
C GLU A 231 -10.27 1.00 -34.25
N CYS A 232 -11.55 1.01 -33.88
CA CYS A 232 -12.66 0.76 -34.80
C CYS A 232 -12.68 1.74 -35.99
N MET A 233 -12.56 3.05 -35.73
CA MET A 233 -12.48 4.05 -36.81
C MET A 233 -11.26 3.81 -37.72
N THR A 234 -10.12 3.49 -37.12
CA THR A 234 -8.87 3.24 -37.83
C THR A 234 -8.96 2.00 -38.72
N GLU A 235 -9.48 0.90 -38.20
CA GLU A 235 -9.67 -0.35 -38.95
C GLU A 235 -10.66 -0.18 -40.11
N LEU A 236 -11.79 0.48 -39.87
CA LEU A 236 -12.77 0.77 -40.92
C LEU A 236 -12.20 1.69 -41.99
N SER A 237 -11.41 2.70 -41.61
CA SER A 237 -10.75 3.60 -42.55
C SER A 237 -9.78 2.82 -43.45
N HIS A 238 -8.93 1.98 -42.86
CA HIS A 238 -8.01 1.12 -43.62
C HIS A 238 -8.74 0.17 -44.56
N PHE A 239 -9.83 -0.45 -44.10
CA PHE A 239 -10.65 -1.33 -44.93
C PHE A 239 -11.19 -0.61 -46.16
N TRP A 240 -11.78 0.57 -45.98
CA TRP A 240 -12.35 1.34 -47.08
C TRP A 240 -11.28 1.86 -48.05
N LEU A 241 -10.14 2.33 -47.54
CA LEU A 241 -9.02 2.75 -48.39
C LEU A 241 -8.49 1.59 -49.24
N ALA A 242 -8.28 0.41 -48.64
CA ALA A 242 -7.86 -0.78 -49.37
C ALA A 242 -8.88 -1.20 -50.44
N TYR A 243 -10.17 -1.11 -50.13
CA TYR A 243 -11.25 -1.39 -51.09
C TYR A 243 -11.23 -0.41 -52.27
N LEU A 244 -11.07 0.89 -52.01
CA LEU A 244 -10.98 1.92 -53.06
C LEU A 244 -9.77 1.71 -53.97
N ASP A 245 -8.62 1.32 -53.40
CA ASP A 245 -7.41 1.03 -54.18
C ASP A 245 -7.60 -0.20 -55.10
N LEU A 246 -8.30 -1.25 -54.65
CA LEU A 246 -8.65 -2.41 -55.49
C LEU A 246 -9.59 -2.03 -56.64
N MET A 247 -10.59 -1.19 -56.38
CA MET A 247 -11.52 -0.72 -57.41
C MET A 247 -10.82 0.14 -58.47
N ARG A 248 -9.80 0.91 -58.09
CA ARG A 248 -8.96 1.67 -59.03
C ARG A 248 -8.03 0.77 -59.84
N GLY A 249 -7.42 -0.24 -59.21
CA GLY A 249 -6.52 -1.19 -59.87
C GLY A 249 -7.20 -2.11 -60.89
N ASN A 250 -8.50 -2.37 -60.72
CA ASN A 250 -9.31 -3.13 -61.69
C ASN A 250 -9.89 -2.26 -62.82
N GLY A 251 -9.57 -0.95 -62.85
CA GLY A 251 -10.11 0.04 -63.78
C GLY A 251 -9.15 0.53 -64.87
N GLU A 252 -7.92 -0.01 -64.96
CA GLU A 252 -7.05 0.25 -66.12
C GLU A 252 -7.41 -0.71 -67.29
N PRO A 253 -7.71 -0.20 -68.50
CA PRO A 253 -7.85 -1.02 -69.69
C PRO A 253 -6.52 -1.59 -70.21
#